data_AF-A0A2E0FHA7-F1
#
_entry.id   AF-A0A2E0FHA7-F1
#
_cell.length_a   1.000
_cell.length_b   1.000
_cell.length_c   1.000
_cell.angle_alpha   90.00
_cell.angle_beta   90.00
_cell.angle_gamma   90.00
#
_symmetry.space_group_name_H-M   'P 1'
#
loop_
_entity.id
_entity.type
_entity.pdbx_description
1 polymer ?
#
loop_
_entity_poly.entity_id
_entity_poly.type
_entity_poly.pdbx_seq_one_letter_code
_entity_poly.pdbx_strand_id
1 'polypeptide(L)'
;MSLDISEEQIEWAYELFNYLAPNGEWTLPDVGVYRKTGENNLTLVNLFASKPRLDDVVSIFDQHRFVVLLAESIGWTVDEAIEKAYDVNDELISIPENRMGDLAICSKKCGAILRVEPPEPGTLLTKIEGGTCPVCKKNGFDAKEWDGMYVVVDERATSFKANGEDGEE
;
A
#
# COMPACT_ATOMS: atom_id res chain seq x y z
N MET A 1 13.71 -4.97 12.65
CA MET A 1 13.20 -6.18 13.31
C MET A 1 13.16 -7.27 12.25
N SER A 2 13.77 -8.44 12.48
CA SER A 2 13.50 -9.60 11.63
C SER A 2 12.10 -10.11 11.97
N LEU A 3 11.30 -10.40 10.94
CA LEU A 3 10.07 -11.17 11.12
C LEU A 3 10.51 -12.63 11.31
N ASP A 4 10.64 -13.06 12.55
CA ASP A 4 10.94 -14.46 12.85
C ASP A 4 9.65 -15.28 12.65
N ILE A 5 9.65 -16.12 11.62
CA ILE A 5 8.55 -17.07 11.33
C ILE A 5 8.72 -18.30 12.22
N SER A 6 7.66 -18.71 12.92
CA SER A 6 7.68 -19.91 13.75
C SER A 6 7.40 -21.19 12.94
N GLU A 7 7.86 -22.35 13.43
CA GLU A 7 7.58 -23.65 12.80
C GLU A 7 6.07 -23.92 12.65
N GLU A 8 5.26 -23.54 13.65
CA GLU A 8 3.80 -23.67 13.59
C GLU A 8 3.19 -22.86 12.43
N GLN A 9 3.73 -21.66 12.15
CA GLN A 9 3.27 -20.85 11.02
C GLN A 9 3.66 -21.47 9.67
N ILE A 10 4.83 -22.13 9.60
CA ILE A 10 5.28 -22.84 8.41
C ILE A 10 4.38 -24.05 8.14
N GLU A 11 4.09 -24.85 9.17
CA GLU A 11 3.18 -26.01 9.07
C GLU A 11 1.78 -25.58 8.63
N TRP A 12 1.24 -24.51 9.25
CA TRP A 12 -0.04 -23.94 8.86
C TRP A 12 -0.04 -23.47 7.39
N ALA A 13 1.00 -22.77 6.95
CA ALA A 13 1.11 -22.29 5.57
C ALA A 13 1.20 -23.45 4.58
N TYR A 14 1.99 -24.48 4.91
CA TYR A 14 2.11 -25.69 4.10
C TYR A 14 0.75 -26.36 3.89
N GLU A 15 -0.01 -26.57 4.96
CA GLU A 15 -1.35 -27.16 4.89
C GLU A 15 -2.29 -26.27 4.06
N LEU A 16 -2.40 -24.98 4.42
CA LEU A 16 -3.31 -24.07 3.72
C LEU A 16 -3.03 -23.99 2.22
N PHE A 17 -1.77 -23.83 1.83
CA PHE A 17 -1.42 -23.58 0.43
C PHE A 17 -1.57 -24.84 -0.44
N ASN A 18 -1.15 -26.00 0.08
CA ASN A 18 -1.27 -27.26 -0.64
C ASN A 18 -2.73 -27.72 -0.79
N TYR A 19 -3.57 -27.51 0.23
CA TYR A 19 -4.98 -27.92 0.21
C TYR A 19 -5.94 -26.90 -0.41
N LEU A 20 -5.47 -25.70 -0.74
CA LEU A 20 -6.25 -24.79 -1.60
C LEU A 20 -6.55 -25.46 -2.95
N ALA A 21 -7.82 -25.44 -3.33
CA ALA A 21 -8.27 -25.89 -4.64
C ALA A 21 -7.59 -25.07 -5.76
N PRO A 22 -7.44 -25.62 -6.98
CA PRO A 22 -7.00 -24.83 -8.13
C PRO A 22 -7.92 -23.62 -8.35
N ASN A 23 -7.34 -22.42 -8.49
CA ASN A 23 -8.05 -21.13 -8.50
C ASN A 23 -8.86 -20.82 -7.22
N GLY A 24 -8.64 -21.59 -6.15
CA GLY A 24 -9.19 -21.31 -4.84
C GLY A 24 -8.62 -20.01 -4.29
N GLU A 25 -9.46 -19.26 -3.58
CA GLU A 25 -9.10 -18.00 -2.96
C GLU A 25 -9.02 -18.17 -1.45
N TRP A 26 -7.96 -17.61 -0.88
CA TRP A 26 -7.77 -17.47 0.56
C TRP A 26 -7.79 -15.99 0.91
N THR A 27 -8.67 -15.63 1.83
CA THR A 27 -8.73 -14.27 2.38
C THR A 27 -7.92 -14.23 3.68
N LEU A 28 -6.89 -13.39 3.70
CA LEU A 28 -6.21 -12.98 4.93
C LEU A 28 -6.86 -11.67 5.39
N PRO A 29 -7.61 -11.67 6.52
CA PRO A 29 -8.30 -10.47 7.00
C PRO A 29 -7.36 -9.29 7.15
N ASP A 30 -7.84 -8.10 6.79
CA ASP A 30 -7.10 -6.82 6.88
C ASP A 30 -5.79 -6.75 6.05
N VAL A 31 -5.56 -7.73 5.16
CA VAL A 31 -4.38 -7.80 4.27
C VAL A 31 -4.79 -7.93 2.82
N GLY A 32 -5.54 -8.99 2.47
CA GLY A 32 -5.91 -9.20 1.07
C GLY A 32 -6.46 -10.57 0.75
N VAL A 33 -6.71 -10.78 -0.55
CA VAL A 33 -7.16 -12.06 -1.10
C VAL A 33 -6.07 -12.61 -2.01
N TYR A 34 -5.70 -13.86 -1.75
CA TYR A 34 -4.70 -14.61 -2.50
C TYR A 34 -5.38 -15.75 -3.26
N ARG A 35 -5.02 -15.93 -4.53
CA ARG A 35 -5.55 -16.98 -5.40
C ARG A 35 -4.45 -17.99 -5.72
N LYS A 36 -4.76 -19.29 -5.66
CA LYS A 36 -3.84 -20.33 -6.13
C LYS A 36 -3.86 -20.42 -7.66
N THR A 37 -2.82 -19.90 -8.30
CA THR A 37 -2.70 -19.79 -9.77
C THR A 37 -1.73 -20.81 -10.37
N GLY A 38 -0.94 -21.49 -9.54
CA GLY A 38 -0.02 -22.56 -9.95
C GLY A 38 0.08 -23.67 -8.92
N GLU A 39 0.98 -24.62 -9.17
CA GLU A 39 1.25 -25.74 -8.25
C GLU A 39 1.77 -25.23 -6.90
N ASN A 40 2.79 -24.34 -6.94
CA ASN A 40 3.42 -23.72 -5.78
C ASN A 40 3.42 -22.18 -5.90
N ASN A 41 2.30 -21.62 -6.35
CA ASN A 41 2.17 -20.19 -6.58
C ASN A 41 0.83 -19.65 -6.06
N LEU A 42 0.92 -18.55 -5.32
CA LEU A 42 -0.20 -17.70 -4.96
C LEU A 42 -0.09 -16.36 -5.68
N THR A 43 -1.21 -15.78 -6.04
CA THR A 43 -1.28 -14.44 -6.61
C THR A 43 -2.15 -13.56 -5.71
N LEU A 44 -1.62 -12.42 -5.26
CA LEU A 44 -2.39 -11.40 -4.56
C LEU A 44 -3.31 -10.68 -5.57
N VAL A 45 -4.63 -10.84 -5.38
CA VAL A 45 -5.65 -10.31 -6.30
C VAL A 45 -6.46 -9.17 -5.70
N ASN A 46 -6.67 -9.15 -4.38
CA ASN A 46 -7.25 -7.99 -3.69
C ASN A 46 -6.32 -7.50 -2.61
N LEU A 47 -6.15 -6.18 -2.54
CA LEU A 47 -5.34 -5.49 -1.54
C LEU A 47 -6.26 -4.78 -0.54
N PHE A 48 -6.09 -5.02 0.75
CA PHE A 48 -6.83 -4.33 1.82
C PHE A 48 -5.86 -3.49 2.65
N ALA A 49 -6.12 -2.19 2.78
CA ALA A 49 -5.33 -1.34 3.65
C ALA A 49 -5.51 -1.77 5.11
N SER A 50 -4.41 -2.13 5.79
CA SER A 50 -4.48 -2.39 7.23
C SER A 50 -4.86 -1.10 7.97
N LYS A 51 -5.79 -1.21 8.92
CA LYS A 51 -6.13 -0.11 9.82
C LYS A 51 -4.89 0.22 10.66
N PRO A 52 -4.32 1.44 10.57
CA PRO A 52 -3.17 1.80 11.38
C PRO A 52 -3.57 1.69 12.86
N ARG A 53 -2.80 0.92 13.64
CA ARG A 53 -2.88 0.99 15.10
C ARG A 53 -2.24 2.33 15.50
N LEU A 54 -2.79 2.98 16.52
CA LEU A 54 -2.44 4.34 16.96
C LEU A 54 -0.93 4.58 17.17
N ASP A 55 -0.12 3.52 17.28
CA ASP A 55 1.30 3.56 17.61
C ASP A 55 2.23 2.98 16.51
N ASP A 56 1.70 2.49 15.38
CA ASP A 56 2.51 1.84 14.35
C ASP A 56 2.93 2.80 13.23
N VAL A 57 4.25 3.08 13.14
CA VAL A 57 4.94 3.72 12.00
C VAL A 57 5.19 2.70 10.86
N VAL A 58 4.60 1.51 10.98
CA VAL A 58 4.77 0.41 10.03
C VAL A 58 3.83 0.63 8.85
N SER A 59 4.31 0.34 7.64
CA SER A 59 3.47 0.44 6.45
C SER A 59 2.20 -0.38 6.64
N ILE A 60 1.06 0.18 6.26
CA ILE A 60 -0.28 -0.46 6.27
C ILE A 60 -0.37 -1.73 5.41
N PHE A 61 0.74 -2.16 4.81
CA PHE A 61 0.88 -3.32 3.93
C PHE A 61 2.10 -4.19 4.24
N ASP A 62 2.80 -3.92 5.35
CA ASP A 62 3.97 -4.73 5.74
C ASP A 62 3.60 -6.19 6.09
N GLN A 63 2.30 -6.46 6.25
CA GLN A 63 1.74 -7.81 6.46
C GLN A 63 1.79 -8.68 5.19
N HIS A 64 1.89 -8.11 3.99
CA HIS A 64 2.14 -8.89 2.77
C HIS A 64 3.52 -9.53 2.79
N ARG A 65 4.51 -8.84 3.38
CA ARG A 65 5.87 -9.36 3.50
C ARG A 65 5.89 -10.66 4.31
N PHE A 66 5.05 -10.77 5.33
CA PHE A 66 4.89 -12.00 6.11
C PHE A 66 4.42 -13.18 5.25
N VAL A 67 3.42 -12.98 4.38
CA VAL A 67 2.92 -14.03 3.48
C VAL A 67 3.98 -14.44 2.46
N VAL A 68 4.72 -13.46 1.91
CA VAL A 68 5.85 -13.73 0.99
C VAL A 68 6.91 -14.59 1.68
N LEU A 69 7.33 -14.23 2.89
CA LEU A 69 8.34 -14.97 3.64
C LEU A 69 7.84 -16.39 4.02
N LEU A 70 6.56 -16.55 4.36
CA LEU A 70 5.96 -17.87 4.59
C LEU A 70 6.00 -18.73 3.33
N ALA A 71 5.60 -18.18 2.19
CA ALA A 71 5.65 -18.90 0.92
C ALA A 71 7.09 -19.33 0.59
N GLU A 72 8.06 -18.43 0.69
CA GLU A 72 9.47 -18.72 0.47
C GLU A 72 9.97 -19.86 1.37
N SER A 73 9.54 -19.89 2.65
CA SER A 73 9.95 -20.91 3.62
C SER A 73 9.52 -22.34 3.26
N ILE A 74 8.47 -22.50 2.45
CA ILE A 74 7.95 -23.80 1.99
C ILE A 74 8.19 -24.03 0.49
N GLY A 75 9.00 -23.20 -0.17
CA GLY A 75 9.30 -23.32 -1.60
C GLY A 75 8.19 -22.85 -2.53
N TRP A 76 7.29 -22.00 -2.04
CA TRP A 76 6.23 -21.35 -2.80
C TRP A 76 6.63 -19.94 -3.22
N THR A 77 5.88 -19.41 -4.19
CA THR A 77 6.04 -18.03 -4.69
C THR A 77 4.74 -17.25 -4.52
N VAL A 78 4.85 -15.94 -4.31
CA VAL A 78 3.72 -15.01 -4.28
C VAL A 78 3.93 -13.95 -5.35
N ASP A 79 3.05 -13.94 -6.34
CA ASP A 79 2.99 -12.91 -7.37
C ASP A 79 1.94 -11.84 -7.02
N GLU A 80 2.07 -10.67 -7.64
CA GLU A 80 1.12 -9.57 -7.50
C GLU A 80 0.38 -9.34 -8.81
N ALA A 81 -0.95 -9.45 -8.77
CA ALA A 81 -1.82 -9.10 -9.88
C ALA A 81 -3.11 -8.48 -9.32
N ILE A 82 -2.96 -7.30 -8.72
CA ILE A 82 -4.02 -6.62 -7.97
C ILE A 82 -5.16 -6.22 -8.91
N GLU A 83 -6.30 -6.86 -8.74
CA GLU A 83 -7.55 -6.57 -9.44
C GLU A 83 -8.32 -5.44 -8.74
N LYS A 84 -8.27 -5.41 -7.40
CA LYS A 84 -8.97 -4.43 -6.56
C LYS A 84 -8.13 -4.05 -5.34
N ALA A 85 -8.16 -2.78 -4.98
CA ALA A 85 -7.58 -2.30 -3.73
C ALA A 85 -8.64 -1.54 -2.92
N TYR A 86 -8.59 -1.68 -1.60
CA TYR A 86 -9.54 -1.07 -0.67
C TYR A 86 -8.79 -0.28 0.39
N ASP A 87 -9.35 0.87 0.76
CA ASP A 87 -8.82 1.70 1.83
C ASP A 87 -9.24 1.22 3.22
N VAL A 88 -8.80 1.93 4.26
CA VAL A 88 -9.03 1.56 5.67
C VAL A 88 -10.50 1.58 6.09
N ASN A 89 -11.37 2.18 5.27
CA ASN A 89 -12.82 2.26 5.46
C ASN A 89 -13.57 1.27 4.56
N ASP A 90 -12.87 0.31 3.95
CA ASP A 90 -13.40 -0.63 2.97
C ASP A 90 -13.93 0.05 1.68
N GLU A 91 -13.50 1.29 1.39
CA GLU A 91 -13.83 1.96 0.13
C GLU A 91 -12.89 1.48 -0.99
N LEU A 92 -13.44 1.24 -2.18
CA LEU A 92 -12.64 0.86 -3.35
C LEU A 92 -11.73 2.03 -3.77
N ILE A 93 -10.42 1.77 -3.77
CA ILE A 93 -9.40 2.66 -4.31
C ILE A 93 -9.50 2.59 -5.83
N SER A 94 -10.13 3.60 -6.43
CA SER A 94 -10.26 3.73 -7.88
C SER A 94 -9.30 4.81 -8.38
N ILE A 95 -8.29 4.39 -9.14
CA ILE A 95 -7.34 5.29 -9.80
C ILE A 95 -7.55 5.15 -11.31
N PRO A 96 -7.88 6.23 -12.03
CA PRO A 96 -8.05 6.17 -13.48
C PRO A 96 -6.73 5.78 -14.19
N GLU A 97 -6.75 4.74 -15.01
CA GLU A 97 -5.55 4.25 -15.73
C GLU A 97 -4.89 5.33 -16.58
N ASN A 98 -5.70 6.23 -17.18
CA ASN A 98 -5.21 7.32 -18.02
C ASN A 98 -4.48 8.44 -17.25
N ARG A 99 -4.44 8.37 -15.92
CA ARG A 99 -3.75 9.30 -15.04
C ARG A 99 -2.51 8.68 -14.40
N MET A 100 -2.23 7.40 -14.65
CA MET A 100 -1.05 6.72 -14.08
C MET A 100 0.25 7.41 -14.51
N GLY A 101 1.11 7.70 -13.54
CA GLY A 101 2.34 8.46 -13.74
C GLY A 101 2.18 9.99 -13.67
N ASP A 102 0.95 10.50 -13.53
CA ASP A 102 0.73 11.93 -13.32
C ASP A 102 1.34 12.38 -12.00
N LEU A 103 1.79 13.64 -12.00
CA LEU A 103 2.39 14.28 -10.84
C LEU A 103 1.90 15.72 -10.69
N ALA A 104 1.74 16.15 -9.45
CA ALA A 104 1.40 17.53 -9.12
C ALA A 104 2.20 18.03 -7.92
N ILE A 105 2.66 19.27 -8.00
CA ILE A 105 3.41 19.93 -6.93
C ILE A 105 2.48 20.91 -6.22
N CYS A 106 2.51 20.92 -4.89
CA CYS A 106 1.66 21.84 -4.13
C CYS A 106 1.98 23.30 -4.48
N SER A 107 0.96 24.06 -4.92
CA SER A 107 1.09 25.48 -5.30
C SER A 107 1.53 26.39 -4.14
N LYS A 108 1.37 25.94 -2.90
CA LYS A 108 1.89 26.64 -1.70
C LYS A 108 3.38 26.41 -1.46
N LYS A 109 4.07 25.67 -2.35
CA LYS A 109 5.51 25.42 -2.31
C LYS A 109 5.98 24.82 -0.98
N CYS A 110 5.14 24.05 -0.30
CA CYS A 110 5.51 23.38 0.94
C CYS A 110 6.50 22.23 0.73
N GLY A 111 6.65 21.73 -0.50
CA GLY A 111 7.51 20.60 -0.83
C GLY A 111 6.75 19.31 -1.13
N ALA A 112 5.43 19.28 -0.91
CA ALA A 112 4.60 18.12 -1.22
C ALA A 112 4.42 17.91 -2.73
N ILE A 113 4.63 16.67 -3.17
CA ILE A 113 4.38 16.19 -4.52
C ILE A 113 3.36 15.05 -4.44
N LEU A 114 2.29 15.14 -5.22
CA LEU A 114 1.36 14.03 -5.45
C LEU A 114 1.84 13.24 -6.66
N ARG A 115 1.79 11.91 -6.56
CA ARG A 115 2.10 10.99 -7.65
C ARG A 115 0.96 9.99 -7.80
N VAL A 116 0.50 9.77 -9.02
CA VAL A 116 -0.51 8.76 -9.33
C VAL A 116 0.22 7.46 -9.66
N GLU A 117 0.13 6.50 -8.76
CA GLU A 117 0.81 5.20 -8.84
C GLU A 117 -0.21 4.08 -8.62
N PRO A 118 0.01 2.87 -9.17
CA PRO A 118 -0.84 1.74 -8.88
C PRO A 118 -0.82 1.40 -7.38
N PRO A 119 -1.91 0.83 -6.84
CA PRO A 119 -1.90 0.28 -5.50
C PRO A 119 -0.94 -0.91 -5.44
N GLU A 120 0.02 -0.86 -4.51
CA GLU A 120 1.03 -1.90 -4.30
C GLU A 120 1.23 -2.14 -2.81
N PRO A 121 1.61 -3.35 -2.39
CA PRO A 121 2.01 -3.60 -1.01
C PRO A 121 3.17 -2.68 -0.61
N GLY A 122 2.98 -1.96 0.48
CA GLY A 122 3.97 -1.07 1.07
C GLY A 122 3.68 0.41 0.81
N THR A 123 2.84 0.72 -0.18
CA THR A 123 2.61 2.06 -0.69
C THR A 123 1.41 2.74 -0.01
N LEU A 124 1.64 3.83 0.72
CA LEU A 124 0.56 4.60 1.32
C LEU A 124 -0.12 5.51 0.29
N LEU A 125 -1.37 5.19 -0.04
CA LEU A 125 -2.24 6.02 -0.87
C LEU A 125 -3.14 6.91 0.00
N THR A 126 -3.19 8.19 -0.34
CA THR A 126 -4.01 9.19 0.35
C THR A 126 -5.06 9.75 -0.60
N LYS A 127 -6.33 9.75 -0.16
CA LYS A 127 -7.42 10.41 -0.89
C LYS A 127 -7.30 11.92 -0.75
N ILE A 128 -7.31 12.65 -1.85
CA ILE A 128 -7.28 14.12 -1.84
C ILE A 128 -8.70 14.65 -1.65
N GLU A 129 -8.87 15.58 -0.71
CA GLU A 129 -10.16 16.20 -0.39
C GLU A 129 -10.14 17.69 -0.73
N GLY A 130 -10.96 18.10 -1.69
CA GLY A 130 -11.15 19.50 -2.10
C GLY A 130 -9.88 20.19 -2.64
N GLY A 131 -8.91 19.42 -3.15
CA GLY A 131 -7.59 19.96 -3.55
C GLY A 131 -6.70 20.39 -2.37
N THR A 132 -7.05 19.99 -1.15
CA THR A 132 -6.28 20.28 0.06
C THR A 132 -4.98 19.49 0.04
N CYS A 133 -3.87 20.17 0.34
CA CYS A 133 -2.59 19.49 0.45
C CYS A 133 -2.53 18.68 1.75
N PRO A 134 -2.25 17.36 1.71
CA PRO A 134 -2.22 16.52 2.90
C PRO A 134 -1.08 16.89 3.86
N VAL A 135 -0.03 17.54 3.37
CA VAL A 135 1.12 17.98 4.17
C VAL A 135 0.84 19.33 4.85
N CYS A 136 0.61 20.40 4.08
CA CYS A 136 0.49 21.76 4.65
C CYS A 136 -0.95 22.19 5.00
N LYS A 137 -1.95 21.34 4.75
CA LYS A 137 -3.38 21.54 5.03
C LYS A 137 -4.00 22.80 4.38
N LYS A 138 -3.36 23.33 3.34
CA LYS A 138 -3.86 24.47 2.53
C LYS A 138 -4.29 23.97 1.16
N ASN A 139 -5.23 24.66 0.52
CA ASN A 139 -5.61 24.40 -0.88
C ASN A 139 -4.40 24.61 -1.78
N GLY A 140 -3.84 23.49 -2.24
CA GLY A 140 -2.55 23.41 -2.93
C GLY A 140 -2.67 22.84 -4.34
N PHE A 141 -3.76 22.14 -4.63
CA PHE A 141 -4.01 21.41 -5.87
C PHE A 141 -5.36 21.84 -6.47
N ASP A 142 -5.54 21.64 -7.78
CA ASP A 142 -6.83 21.93 -8.42
C ASP A 142 -7.88 20.90 -7.99
N ALA A 143 -8.88 21.33 -7.23
CA ALA A 143 -9.96 20.48 -6.77
C ALA A 143 -10.71 19.79 -7.92
N LYS A 144 -10.82 20.42 -9.10
CA LYS A 144 -11.51 19.81 -10.25
C LYS A 144 -10.76 18.60 -10.81
N GLU A 145 -9.45 18.58 -10.66
CA GLU A 145 -8.60 17.54 -11.27
C GLU A 145 -8.19 16.45 -10.28
N TRP A 146 -8.13 16.79 -8.99
CA TRP A 146 -7.51 15.96 -7.95
C TRP A 146 -8.45 15.52 -6.83
N ASP A 147 -9.61 16.17 -6.65
CA ASP A 147 -10.55 15.78 -5.58
C ASP A 147 -11.06 14.34 -5.73
N GLY A 148 -11.09 13.60 -4.62
CA GLY A 148 -11.45 12.19 -4.54
C GLY A 148 -10.38 11.22 -5.07
N MET A 149 -9.28 11.70 -5.65
CA MET A 149 -8.23 10.84 -6.20
C MET A 149 -7.33 10.29 -5.10
N TYR A 150 -7.01 9.00 -5.16
CA TYR A 150 -6.00 8.37 -4.33
C TYR A 150 -4.63 8.54 -4.99
N VAL A 151 -3.67 9.06 -4.22
CA VAL A 151 -2.32 9.40 -4.69
C VAL A 151 -1.27 9.06 -3.65
N VAL A 152 -0.04 8.83 -4.10
CA VAL A 152 1.12 8.76 -3.22
C VAL A 152 1.61 10.16 -2.94
N VAL A 153 1.87 10.46 -1.67
CA VAL A 153 2.37 11.77 -1.23
C VAL A 153 3.86 11.66 -0.96
N ASP A 154 4.68 12.33 -1.77
CA ASP A 154 6.11 12.50 -1.50
C ASP A 154 6.34 13.84 -0.79
N GLU A 155 6.84 13.78 0.44
CA GLU A 155 7.14 14.94 1.27
C GLU A 155 8.64 15.09 1.58
N ARG A 156 9.52 14.35 0.89
CA ARG A 156 10.97 14.41 1.14
C ARG A 156 11.54 15.82 0.94
N ALA A 157 11.00 16.61 0.03
CA ALA A 157 11.42 18.00 -0.14
C ALA A 157 11.02 18.91 1.04
N THR A 158 9.97 18.56 1.79
CA THR A 158 9.53 19.27 3.00
C THR A 158 10.51 19.05 4.15
N SER A 159 10.98 17.81 4.34
CA SER A 159 11.95 17.49 5.41
C SER A 159 13.30 18.17 5.20
N PHE A 160 13.72 18.40 3.96
CA PHE A 160 14.91 19.21 3.67
C PHE A 160 14.74 20.69 4.03
N LYS A 161 13.53 21.26 3.93
CA LYS A 161 13.28 22.65 4.35
C LYS A 161 13.34 22.80 5.87
N ALA A 162 12.73 21.87 6.60
CA ALA A 162 12.77 21.88 8.06
C ALA A 162 14.21 21.75 8.59
N ASN A 163 15.02 20.86 8.01
CA ASN A 163 16.42 20.67 8.41
C ASN A 163 17.38 21.78 7.93
N GLY A 164 16.91 22.71 7.09
CA GLY A 164 17.68 23.87 6.63
C GLY A 164 17.46 25.13 7.45
N GLU A 165 16.43 25.17 8.31
CA GLU A 165 16.12 26.32 9.17
C GLU A 165 16.85 26.26 10.54
N ASP A 166 17.43 25.12 10.92
CA ASP A 166 18.21 24.95 12.16
C ASP A 166 19.72 25.23 12.00
N GLY A 167 20.13 25.82 10.86
CA GLY A 167 21.55 26.01 10.48
C GLY A 167 22.06 27.45 10.49
N GLU A 168 21.27 28.41 10.94
CA GLU A 168 21.69 29.82 11.08
C GLU A 168 21.38 30.34 12.50
N GLU A 169 22.24 29.98 13.47
CA GLU A 169 22.59 30.84 14.62
C GLU A 169 24.09 30.76 14.92
#